data_AF-A0A1S2QN91-F1
#
_entry.id   AF-A0A1S2QN91-F1
#
_cell.length_a   1.000
_cell.length_b   1.000
_cell.length_c   1.000
_cell.angle_alpha   90.00
_cell.angle_beta   90.00
_cell.angle_gamma   90.00
#
_symmetry.space_group_name_H-M   'P 1'
#
loop_
_entity.id
_entity.type
_entity.pdbx_description
1 polymer ?
#
loop_
_entity_poly.entity_id
_entity_poly.type
_entity_poly.pdbx_seq_one_letter_code
_entity_poly.pdbx_strand_id
1 'polypeptide(L)'
;MAGLEGIEQPRGHGRAAAARWSPGVEDEQALKALELFGNPTEAEVPLPSRPESAATARRLTQVVVLRTWRLTPKITEDAVLLVSELVGNAVRHTGARVFGLRMRRRPGWIRVEVRDPSRGLPCLMPVQDLDVSGRGLFLVDKLSDRWGVDLLPRGKTTWFEMRVSDR
;
A
#
# COMPACT_ATOMS: atom_id res chain seq x y z
N MET A 1 -45.53 48.52 -16.62
CA MET A 1 -44.99 47.15 -16.46
C MET A 1 -43.52 47.30 -16.08
N ALA A 2 -43.19 47.73 -14.85
CA ALA A 2 -42.88 46.88 -13.67
C ALA A 2 -41.75 45.86 -14.00
N GLY A 3 -40.60 45.77 -13.33
CA GLY A 3 -40.02 46.40 -12.14
C GLY A 3 -38.86 45.51 -11.62
N LEU A 4 -37.91 46.13 -10.90
CA LEU A 4 -37.06 45.58 -9.82
C LEU A 4 -35.81 44.71 -10.12
N GLU A 5 -34.67 45.37 -9.90
CA GLU A 5 -33.46 45.02 -9.12
C GLU A 5 -33.33 43.64 -8.44
N GLY A 6 -32.09 43.15 -8.40
CA GLY A 6 -31.50 42.60 -7.17
C GLY A 6 -31.10 41.12 -7.17
N ILE A 7 -29.79 40.89 -7.01
CA ILE A 7 -29.14 40.14 -5.91
C ILE A 7 -27.98 39.25 -6.42
N GLU A 8 -26.81 39.61 -5.89
CA GLU A 8 -25.53 38.92 -5.90
C GLU A 8 -25.54 37.52 -5.23
N GLN A 9 -24.67 36.65 -5.78
CA GLN A 9 -23.89 35.57 -5.13
C GLN A 9 -24.65 34.33 -4.56
N PRO A 10 -23.94 33.24 -4.21
CA PRO A 10 -22.92 32.51 -4.96
C PRO A 10 -23.24 30.99 -4.99
N ARG A 11 -23.04 30.30 -6.12
CA ARG A 11 -23.10 28.81 -6.11
C ARG A 11 -21.79 28.26 -5.58
N GLY A 12 -21.84 27.88 -4.31
CA GLY A 12 -20.73 27.38 -3.51
C GLY A 12 -19.95 26.27 -4.22
N HIS A 13 -18.65 26.51 -4.40
CA HIS A 13 -17.69 25.45 -4.56
C HIS A 13 -17.65 24.68 -3.24
N GLY A 14 -18.31 23.52 -3.21
CA GLY A 14 -18.11 22.53 -2.15
C GLY A 14 -16.67 22.04 -2.20
N ARG A 15 -15.76 22.73 -1.51
CA ARG A 15 -14.48 22.17 -1.09
C ARG A 15 -14.82 20.91 -0.30
N ALA A 16 -14.59 19.74 -0.89
CA ALA A 16 -14.41 18.53 -0.13
C ALA A 16 -13.34 18.86 0.92
N ALA A 17 -13.75 18.91 2.19
CA ALA A 17 -12.84 19.11 3.29
C ALA A 17 -11.87 17.93 3.25
N ALA A 18 -10.64 18.18 2.80
CA ALA A 18 -9.53 17.28 3.03
C ALA A 18 -9.49 17.06 4.54
N ALA A 19 -9.90 15.87 4.98
CA ALA A 19 -9.88 15.50 6.38
C ALA A 19 -8.48 15.83 6.91
N ARG A 20 -8.41 16.70 7.93
CA ARG A 20 -7.15 17.10 8.55
C ARG A 20 -6.45 15.85 9.05
N TRP A 21 -5.44 15.41 8.28
CA TRP A 21 -4.56 14.32 8.64
C TRP A 21 -3.90 14.64 9.98
N SER A 22 -4.05 13.73 10.94
CA SER A 22 -3.49 13.86 12.28
C SER A 22 -2.56 12.67 12.53
N PRO A 23 -1.24 12.88 12.67
CA PRO A 23 -0.27 11.80 12.87
C PRO A 23 -0.64 10.83 14.01
N GLY A 24 -1.24 11.34 15.11
CA GLY A 24 -1.63 10.52 16.26
C GLY A 24 -2.75 9.52 15.99
N VAL A 25 -3.69 9.83 15.09
CA VAL A 25 -4.81 8.92 14.76
C VAL A 25 -4.33 7.76 13.89
N GLU A 26 -3.39 8.00 12.98
CA GLU A 26 -2.78 6.93 12.19
C GLU A 26 -1.93 6.00 13.04
N ASP A 27 -1.18 6.56 13.99
CA ASP A 27 -0.36 5.78 14.92
C ASP A 27 -1.25 4.84 15.77
N GLU A 28 -2.37 5.33 16.33
CA GLU A 28 -3.30 4.49 17.09
C GLU A 28 -3.91 3.36 16.23
N GLN A 29 -4.29 3.67 15.00
CA GLN A 29 -4.91 2.69 14.12
C GLN A 29 -3.91 1.65 13.60
N ALA A 30 -2.65 2.02 13.45
CA ALA A 30 -1.59 1.09 13.09
C ALA A 30 -1.20 0.18 14.26
N LEU A 31 -1.21 0.69 15.50
CA LEU A 31 -1.08 -0.14 16.70
C LEU A 31 -2.21 -1.16 16.81
N LYS A 32 -3.47 -0.72 16.62
CA LYS A 32 -4.62 -1.65 16.54
C LYS A 32 -4.45 -2.69 15.44
N ALA A 33 -3.89 -2.31 14.28
CA ALA A 33 -3.63 -3.27 13.21
C ALA A 33 -2.58 -4.33 13.61
N LEU A 34 -1.52 -3.93 14.32
CA LEU A 34 -0.52 -4.87 14.86
C LEU A 34 -1.14 -5.81 15.89
N GLU A 35 -2.02 -5.32 16.75
CA GLU A 35 -2.75 -6.16 17.73
C GLU A 35 -3.71 -7.14 17.05
N LEU A 36 -4.47 -6.66 16.06
CA LEU A 36 -5.50 -7.46 15.38
C LEU A 36 -4.94 -8.51 14.44
N PHE A 37 -3.88 -8.18 13.70
CA PHE A 37 -3.37 -9.02 12.61
C PHE A 37 -1.98 -9.60 12.91
N GLY A 38 -1.26 -9.05 13.88
CA GLY A 38 0.10 -9.46 14.24
C GLY A 38 1.19 -8.60 13.59
N ASN A 39 2.43 -8.87 13.98
CA ASN A 39 3.60 -8.16 13.52
C ASN A 39 4.19 -8.80 12.24
N PRO A 40 4.15 -8.13 11.06
CA PRO A 40 4.64 -8.71 9.81
C PRO A 40 6.17 -8.87 9.78
N THR A 41 6.90 -8.32 10.76
CA THR A 41 8.35 -8.52 10.90
C THR A 41 8.73 -9.84 11.57
N GLU A 42 7.81 -10.43 12.34
CA GLU A 42 8.02 -11.68 13.06
C GLU A 42 7.50 -12.88 12.28
N ALA A 43 6.28 -12.76 11.72
CA ALA A 43 5.60 -13.82 10.98
C ALA A 43 4.85 -13.29 9.76
N GLU A 44 4.37 -14.19 8.93
CA GLU A 44 3.41 -13.85 7.87
C GLU A 44 2.06 -13.51 8.51
N VAL A 45 1.55 -12.31 8.23
CA VAL A 45 0.30 -11.78 8.75
C VAL A 45 -0.84 -12.04 7.75
N PRO A 46 -1.86 -12.85 8.10
CA PRO A 46 -2.99 -13.10 7.20
C PRO A 46 -3.95 -11.91 7.19
N LEU A 47 -4.26 -11.42 5.99
CA LEU A 47 -5.21 -10.33 5.76
C LEU A 47 -6.36 -10.82 4.86
N PRO A 48 -7.62 -10.45 5.17
CA PRO A 48 -8.74 -10.71 4.27
C PRO A 48 -8.49 -10.11 2.88
N SER A 49 -8.90 -10.79 1.82
CA SER A 49 -8.78 -10.25 0.47
C SER A 49 -9.93 -9.30 0.16
N ARG A 50 -9.86 -8.09 0.74
CA ARG A 50 -10.85 -7.02 0.55
C ARG A 50 -10.15 -5.68 0.32
N PRO A 51 -10.79 -4.71 -0.35
CA PRO A 51 -10.20 -3.39 -0.59
C PRO A 51 -9.69 -2.69 0.68
N GLU A 52 -10.36 -2.88 1.81
CA GLU A 52 -10.00 -2.29 3.11
C GLU A 52 -8.66 -2.82 3.63
N SER A 53 -8.28 -4.05 3.26
CA SER A 53 -7.02 -4.65 3.69
C SER A 53 -5.79 -3.99 3.06
N ALA A 54 -5.96 -3.25 1.96
CA ALA A 54 -4.91 -2.37 1.46
C ALA A 54 -4.61 -1.23 2.45
N ALA A 55 -5.62 -0.65 3.11
CA ALA A 55 -5.41 0.37 4.13
C ALA A 55 -4.71 -0.19 5.36
N THR A 56 -5.09 -1.40 5.79
CA THR A 56 -4.42 -2.12 6.88
C THR A 56 -2.95 -2.39 6.54
N ALA A 57 -2.66 -2.92 5.35
CA ALA A 57 -1.30 -3.22 4.93
C ALA A 57 -0.41 -1.97 4.86
N ARG A 58 -0.95 -0.84 4.36
CA ARG A 58 -0.25 0.46 4.35
C ARG A 58 0.11 0.91 5.77
N ARG A 59 -0.81 0.80 6.73
CA ARG A 59 -0.59 1.21 8.12
C ARG A 59 0.45 0.36 8.83
N LEU A 60 0.37 -0.96 8.67
CA LEU A 60 1.37 -1.90 9.18
C LEU A 60 2.76 -1.54 8.60
N THR A 61 2.83 -1.31 7.29
CA THR A 61 4.08 -0.95 6.61
C THR A 61 4.64 0.36 7.13
N GLN A 62 3.80 1.40 7.24
CA GLN A 62 4.20 2.73 7.72
C GLN A 62 4.81 2.65 9.13
N VAL A 63 4.13 1.99 10.09
CA VAL A 63 4.65 1.87 11.45
C VAL A 63 5.90 1.00 11.52
N VAL A 64 5.95 -0.10 10.77
CA VAL A 64 7.14 -0.95 10.73
C VAL A 64 8.34 -0.17 10.19
N VAL A 65 8.21 0.48 9.04
CA VAL A 65 9.33 1.18 8.39
C VAL A 65 9.76 2.41 9.18
N LEU A 66 8.81 3.24 9.63
CA LEU A 66 9.10 4.50 10.29
C LEU A 66 9.46 4.34 11.77
N ARG A 67 8.75 3.49 12.51
CA ARG A 67 8.91 3.39 13.98
C ARG A 67 9.82 2.24 14.39
N THR A 68 9.61 1.06 13.79
CA THR A 68 10.36 -0.15 14.15
C THR A 68 11.75 -0.15 13.52
N TRP A 69 11.82 0.11 12.21
CA TRP A 69 13.08 0.16 11.48
C TRP A 69 13.72 1.56 11.46
N ARG A 70 12.98 2.61 11.85
CA ARG A 70 13.51 3.99 11.94
C ARG A 70 14.13 4.49 10.64
N LEU A 71 13.56 4.07 9.51
CA LEU A 71 13.99 4.48 8.18
C LEU A 71 13.43 5.86 7.83
N THR A 72 13.94 6.45 6.75
CA THR A 72 13.58 7.82 6.36
C THR A 72 12.12 7.92 5.92
N PRO A 73 11.50 9.12 5.99
CA PRO A 73 10.15 9.33 5.49
C PRO A 73 10.00 8.94 4.02
N LYS A 74 10.98 9.28 3.17
CA LYS A 74 10.98 8.90 1.75
C LYS A 74 10.89 7.39 1.53
N ILE A 75 11.73 6.61 2.22
CA ILE A 75 11.67 5.14 2.14
C ILE A 75 10.33 4.61 2.65
N THR A 76 9.76 5.25 3.66
CA THR A 76 8.43 4.89 4.19
C THR A 76 7.35 5.12 3.15
N GLU A 77 7.33 6.28 2.50
CA GLU A 77 6.35 6.63 1.45
C GLU A 77 6.43 5.66 0.27
N ASP A 78 7.64 5.41 -0.24
CA ASP A 78 7.87 4.48 -1.34
C ASP A 78 7.42 3.05 -0.96
N ALA A 79 7.82 2.54 0.21
CA ALA A 79 7.44 1.21 0.66
C ALA A 79 5.92 1.06 0.83
N VAL A 80 5.25 2.07 1.40
CA VAL A 80 3.79 2.09 1.58
C VAL A 80 3.07 2.07 0.24
N LEU A 81 3.55 2.83 -0.75
CA LEU A 81 3.02 2.83 -2.10
C LEU A 81 3.15 1.44 -2.74
N LEU A 82 4.36 0.86 -2.72
CA LEU A 82 4.61 -0.45 -3.33
C LEU A 82 3.83 -1.58 -2.68
N VAL A 83 3.66 -1.54 -1.35
CA VAL A 83 2.78 -2.48 -0.65
C VAL A 83 1.33 -2.33 -1.11
N SER A 84 0.86 -1.10 -1.30
CA SER A 84 -0.50 -0.85 -1.77
C SER A 84 -0.72 -1.41 -3.18
N GLU A 85 0.29 -1.38 -4.05
CA GLU A 85 0.22 -1.99 -5.38
C GLU A 85 0.23 -3.53 -5.33
N LEU A 86 1.11 -4.15 -4.55
CA LEU A 86 1.14 -5.61 -4.41
C LEU A 86 -0.15 -6.16 -3.79
N VAL A 87 -0.65 -5.51 -2.74
CA VAL A 87 -1.91 -5.89 -2.10
C VAL A 87 -3.09 -5.63 -3.02
N GLY A 88 -3.10 -4.51 -3.74
CA GLY A 88 -4.12 -4.22 -4.75
C GLY A 88 -4.18 -5.31 -5.81
N ASN A 89 -3.02 -5.80 -6.26
CA ASN A 89 -2.96 -6.92 -7.21
C ASN A 89 -3.49 -8.22 -6.59
N ALA A 90 -3.13 -8.52 -5.34
CA ALA A 90 -3.63 -9.70 -4.64
C ALA A 90 -5.17 -9.66 -4.52
N VAL A 91 -5.74 -8.52 -4.11
CA VAL A 91 -7.19 -8.35 -3.97
C VAL A 91 -7.91 -8.44 -5.31
N ARG A 92 -7.37 -7.82 -6.36
CA ARG A 92 -8.04 -7.77 -7.68
C ARG A 92 -7.95 -9.08 -8.47
N HIS A 93 -6.85 -9.82 -8.36
CA HIS A 93 -6.54 -10.89 -9.34
C HIS A 93 -6.53 -12.30 -8.77
N THR A 94 -6.54 -12.49 -7.45
CA THR A 94 -6.35 -13.84 -6.88
C THR A 94 -7.65 -14.59 -6.66
N GLY A 95 -8.76 -13.88 -6.41
CA GLY A 95 -10.03 -14.48 -5.96
C GLY A 95 -9.93 -15.20 -4.61
N ALA A 96 -8.78 -15.12 -3.92
CA ALA A 96 -8.54 -15.77 -2.65
C ALA A 96 -9.34 -15.07 -1.54
N ARG A 97 -9.66 -15.79 -0.46
CA ARG A 97 -10.30 -15.17 0.72
C ARG A 97 -9.30 -14.42 1.61
N VAL A 98 -8.05 -14.85 1.60
CA VAL A 98 -6.97 -14.36 2.47
C VAL A 98 -5.66 -14.34 1.67
N PHE A 99 -4.83 -13.33 1.92
CA PHE A 99 -3.42 -13.26 1.50
C PHE A 99 -2.54 -12.99 2.74
N GLY A 100 -1.25 -13.28 2.64
CA GLY A 100 -0.27 -13.05 3.71
C GLY A 100 0.63 -11.86 3.41
N LEU A 101 0.92 -11.03 4.41
CA LEU A 101 1.91 -9.96 4.36
C LEU A 101 3.10 -10.32 5.26
N ARG A 102 4.33 -10.21 4.74
CA ARG A 102 5.55 -10.36 5.54
C ARG A 102 6.57 -9.31 5.18
N MET A 103 7.29 -8.82 6.18
CA MET A 103 8.29 -7.77 6.06
C MET A 103 9.60 -8.23 6.69
N ARG A 104 10.73 -8.03 6.01
CA ARG A 104 12.05 -8.41 6.52
C ARG A 104 13.02 -7.27 6.33
N ARG A 105 13.86 -7.06 7.35
CA ARG A 105 15.02 -6.17 7.26
C ARG A 105 16.30 -6.98 7.35
N ARG A 106 17.26 -6.62 6.52
CA ARG A 106 18.64 -7.10 6.53
C ARG A 106 19.58 -5.88 6.45
N PRO A 107 20.87 -6.05 6.74
CA PRO A 107 21.83 -4.96 6.56
C PRO A 107 21.76 -4.41 5.13
N GLY A 108 21.46 -3.12 4.99
CA GLY A 108 21.41 -2.42 3.70
C GLY A 108 20.14 -2.60 2.85
N TRP A 109 19.17 -3.43 3.24
CA TRP A 109 17.92 -3.59 2.47
C TRP A 109 16.72 -4.07 3.29
N ILE A 110 15.54 -3.75 2.78
CA ILE A 110 14.25 -4.28 3.24
C ILE A 110 13.63 -5.12 2.14
N ARG A 111 12.81 -6.11 2.53
CA ARG A 111 12.00 -6.93 1.64
C ARG A 111 10.58 -6.99 2.14
N VAL A 112 9.62 -6.80 1.25
CA VAL A 112 8.21 -6.99 1.55
C VAL A 112 7.63 -8.05 0.63
N GLU A 113 6.88 -8.96 1.22
CA GLU A 113 6.36 -10.18 0.60
C GLU A 113 4.84 -10.20 0.76
N VAL A 114 4.13 -10.39 -0.35
CA VAL A 114 2.69 -10.64 -0.40
C VAL A 114 2.47 -12.04 -0.96
N ARG A 115 2.00 -12.94 -0.10
CA ARG A 115 1.74 -14.33 -0.43
C ARG A 115 0.26 -14.56 -0.70
N ASP A 116 -0.07 -15.23 -1.78
CA ASP A 116 -1.44 -15.58 -2.12
C ASP A 116 -1.52 -16.98 -2.74
N PRO A 117 -2.68 -17.67 -2.66
CA PRO A 117 -2.80 -19.04 -3.15
C PRO A 117 -2.93 -19.15 -4.67
N SER A 118 -3.03 -18.04 -5.41
CA SER A 118 -3.17 -18.06 -6.87
C SER A 118 -1.81 -18.29 -7.54
N ARG A 119 -1.81 -19.11 -8.59
CA ARG A 119 -0.66 -19.35 -9.46
C ARG A 119 -0.54 -18.33 -10.60
N GLY A 120 -1.50 -17.41 -10.73
CA GLY A 120 -1.46 -16.37 -11.75
C GLY A 120 -0.29 -15.42 -11.51
N LEU A 121 0.60 -15.29 -12.49
CA LEU A 121 1.76 -14.42 -12.40
C LEU A 121 1.36 -12.96 -12.70
N PRO A 122 1.87 -11.98 -11.94
CA PRO A 122 1.76 -10.57 -12.33
C PRO A 122 2.40 -10.35 -13.70
N CYS A 123 1.69 -9.67 -14.60
CA CYS A 123 2.19 -9.29 -15.91
C CYS A 123 2.50 -7.79 -15.90
N LEU A 124 3.76 -7.43 -16.16
CA LEU A 124 4.13 -6.03 -16.34
C LEU A 124 3.60 -5.55 -17.68
N MET A 125 2.56 -4.71 -17.63
CA MET A 125 1.95 -4.12 -18.81
C MET A 125 2.62 -2.79 -19.14
N PRO A 126 2.80 -2.46 -20.44
CA PRO A 126 3.15 -1.10 -20.83
C PRO A 126 2.10 -0.12 -20.31
N VAL A 127 2.55 0.96 -19.68
CA VAL A 127 1.69 2.02 -19.13
C VAL A 127 1.89 3.28 -19.96
N GLN A 128 0.80 3.93 -20.37
CA GLN A 128 0.81 5.26 -20.95
C GLN A 128 0.55 6.34 -19.88
N ASP A 129 0.96 7.57 -20.17
CA ASP A 129 0.90 8.70 -19.21
C ASP A 129 -0.53 9.07 -18.76
N LEU A 130 -1.55 8.64 -19.48
CA LEU A 130 -2.97 8.87 -19.15
C LEU A 130 -3.68 7.64 -18.56
N ASP A 131 -2.99 6.50 -18.43
CA ASP A 131 -3.62 5.29 -17.92
C ASP A 131 -3.95 5.43 -16.43
N VAL A 132 -5.23 5.31 -16.12
CA VAL A 132 -5.76 5.38 -14.74
C VAL A 132 -5.66 4.02 -14.02
N SER A 133 -5.30 2.95 -14.75
CA SER A 133 -5.19 1.58 -14.24
C SER A 133 -3.97 0.87 -14.83
N GLY A 134 -3.56 -0.28 -14.28
CA GLY A 134 -2.42 -1.05 -14.80
C GLY A 134 -1.03 -0.52 -14.38
N ARG A 135 -0.97 0.58 -13.62
CA ARG A 135 0.29 1.19 -13.15
C ARG A 135 0.99 0.45 -12.03
N GLY A 136 0.32 -0.50 -11.37
CA GLY A 136 0.81 -1.03 -10.10
C GLY A 136 2.16 -1.72 -10.21
N LEU A 137 2.32 -2.63 -11.17
CA LEU A 137 3.62 -3.29 -11.39
C LEU A 137 4.67 -2.36 -11.99
N PHE A 138 4.25 -1.36 -12.76
CA PHE A 138 5.15 -0.32 -13.25
C PHE A 138 5.76 0.49 -12.08
N LEU A 139 4.95 0.87 -11.08
CA LEU A 139 5.47 1.56 -9.90
C LEU A 139 6.43 0.69 -9.10
N VAL A 140 6.10 -0.60 -8.92
CA VAL A 140 7.00 -1.58 -8.28
C VAL A 140 8.32 -1.67 -9.04
N ASP A 141 8.27 -1.80 -10.36
CA ASP A 141 9.46 -1.86 -11.21
C ASP A 141 10.33 -0.60 -11.13
N LYS A 142 9.71 0.58 -11.02
CA LYS A 142 10.43 1.87 -11.00
C LYS A 142 11.03 2.23 -9.65
N LEU A 143 10.37 1.87 -8.55
CA LEU A 143 10.75 2.34 -7.21
C LEU A 143 11.48 1.28 -6.37
N SER A 144 11.38 0.00 -6.72
CA SER A 144 12.15 -1.05 -6.06
C SER A 144 13.53 -1.23 -6.69
N ASP A 145 14.50 -1.69 -5.91
CA ASP A 145 15.79 -2.13 -6.44
C ASP A 145 15.66 -3.49 -7.13
N ARG A 146 14.82 -4.36 -6.58
CA ARG A 146 14.51 -5.68 -7.11
C ARG A 146 13.06 -6.02 -6.80
N TRP A 147 12.40 -6.73 -7.70
CA TRP A 147 11.11 -7.33 -7.42
C TRP A 147 11.00 -8.66 -8.14
N GLY A 148 10.04 -9.48 -7.73
CA GLY A 148 9.85 -10.77 -8.36
C GLY A 148 8.69 -11.55 -7.77
N VAL A 149 8.62 -12.80 -8.20
CA VAL A 149 7.60 -13.76 -7.80
C VAL A 149 8.26 -15.09 -7.52
N ASP A 150 8.15 -15.56 -6.29
CA ASP A 150 8.57 -16.90 -5.91
C ASP A 150 7.37 -17.83 -6.02
N LEU A 151 7.42 -18.80 -6.93
CA LEU A 151 6.38 -19.82 -7.05
C LEU A 151 6.49 -20.82 -5.90
N LEU A 152 5.35 -21.12 -5.27
CA LEU A 152 5.25 -22.05 -4.16
C LEU A 152 4.36 -23.24 -4.57
N PRO A 153 4.47 -24.40 -3.90
CA PRO A 153 3.57 -25.54 -4.15
C PRO A 153 2.08 -25.17 -3.99
N ARG A 154 1.76 -24.20 -3.14
CA ARG A 154 0.40 -23.70 -2.87
C ARG A 154 0.32 -22.19 -3.03
N GLY A 155 0.57 -21.71 -4.24
CA GLY A 155 0.42 -20.32 -4.62
C GLY A 155 1.73 -19.65 -5.02
N LYS A 156 1.87 -18.38 -4.67
CA LYS A 156 3.08 -17.60 -4.97
C LYS A 156 3.32 -16.55 -3.89
N THR A 157 4.53 -16.04 -3.86
CA THR A 157 4.91 -14.85 -3.11
C THR A 157 5.37 -13.79 -4.11
N THR A 158 4.62 -12.70 -4.24
CA THR A 158 5.08 -11.51 -4.95
C THR A 158 5.85 -10.63 -3.97
N TRP A 159 6.98 -10.10 -4.37
CA TRP A 159 7.87 -9.40 -3.45
C TRP A 159 8.61 -8.25 -4.11
N PHE A 160 9.05 -7.29 -3.30
CA PHE A 160 10.01 -6.27 -3.70
C PHE A 160 11.07 -6.07 -2.61
N GLU A 161 12.23 -5.56 -3.02
CA GLU A 161 13.36 -5.20 -2.19
C GLU A 161 13.73 -3.73 -2.44
N MET A 162 14.08 -3.02 -1.37
CA MET A 162 14.59 -1.65 -1.45
C MET A 162 15.88 -1.56 -0.64
N ARG A 163 16.89 -0.91 -1.21
CA ARG A 163 18.11 -0.52 -0.49
C ARG A 163 17.76 0.54 0.53
N VAL A 164 18.32 0.37 1.72
CA VAL A 164 18.17 1.33 2.80
C VAL A 164 19.54 1.67 3.33
N SER A 165 19.83 2.95 3.46
CA SER A 165 20.99 3.40 4.21
C SER A 165 20.67 3.25 5.68
N ASP A 166 21.52 2.54 6.43
CA ASP A 166 21.47 2.64 7.88
C ASP A 166 21.83 4.09 8.26
N ARG A 167 21.04 4.65 9.18
CA ARG A 167 21.19 6.03 9.63
C ARG A 167 22.36 6.17 10.61
#